data_AF-A0A7Z9IR95-F1
#
_entry.id   AF-A0A7Z9IR95-F1
#
_cell.length_a   1.000
_cell.length_b   1.000
_cell.length_c   1.000
_cell.angle_alpha   90.00
_cell.angle_beta   90.00
_cell.angle_gamma   90.00
#
_symmetry.space_group_name_H-M   'P 1'
#
loop_
_entity.id
_entity.type
_entity.pdbx_description
1 polymer ?
#
loop_
_entity_poly.entity_id
_entity_poly.type
_entity_poly.pdbx_seq_one_letter_code
_entity_poly.pdbx_strand_id
1 'polypeptide(L)'
;MQVRTIILLLLLYSIEIFAQDIFINEYLASNVTDYPEMYDFDDYTDWIELHNPGATLYSLDGFFLTDNLEDPLKWKVPDGTLIESEGYLIIWADDYDETPGQVYMRPYWPWDDFTTRHYHTNFKISKNGEELGLFKADQNENFTLIEQGALWKYLDDGSDQSSGWTQIDFDDEDWSSGHGELGYGDGDEETVVGYGPDENDKYITTYFRHAFDVNSASEIQ
;
A
#
# COMPACT_ATOMS: atom_id res chain seq x y z
N MET A 1 74.55 -23.12 1.78
CA MET A 1 73.87 -21.81 1.84
C MET A 1 72.42 -22.06 1.43
N GLN A 2 71.49 -22.07 2.38
CA GLN A 2 70.08 -22.44 2.15
C GLN A 2 69.31 -21.22 1.65
N VAL A 3 68.76 -21.29 0.43
CA VAL A 3 67.90 -20.25 -0.12
C VAL A 3 66.49 -20.44 0.46
N ARG A 4 66.01 -19.45 1.24
CA ARG A 4 64.63 -19.45 1.75
C ARG A 4 63.72 -18.73 0.75
N THR A 5 62.82 -19.48 0.13
CA THR A 5 61.74 -18.93 -0.69
C THR A 5 60.69 -18.30 0.23
N ILE A 6 60.47 -17.00 0.11
CA ILE A 6 59.39 -16.29 0.82
C ILE A 6 58.16 -16.33 -0.09
N ILE A 7 57.10 -17.01 0.37
CA ILE A 7 55.78 -16.98 -0.29
C ILE A 7 55.05 -15.75 0.25
N LEU A 8 54.76 -14.79 -0.62
CA LEU A 8 53.95 -13.62 -0.30
C LEU A 8 52.46 -14.02 -0.42
N LEU A 9 51.76 -14.07 0.70
CA LEU A 9 50.31 -14.30 0.74
C LEU A 9 49.61 -12.93 0.55
N LEU A 10 48.98 -12.72 -0.60
CA LEU A 10 48.11 -11.57 -0.85
C LEU A 10 46.76 -11.83 -0.16
N LEU A 11 46.48 -11.11 0.93
CA LEU A 11 45.15 -11.04 1.53
C LEU A 11 44.26 -10.18 0.61
N LEU A 12 43.33 -10.82 -0.09
CA LEU A 12 42.21 -10.13 -0.74
C LEU A 12 41.24 -9.72 0.37
N TYR A 13 41.23 -8.42 0.72
CA TYR A 13 40.16 -7.85 1.53
C TYR A 13 38.89 -7.82 0.65
N SER A 14 37.87 -8.58 1.04
CA SER A 14 36.52 -8.39 0.52
C SER A 14 36.02 -7.04 1.01
N ILE A 15 35.83 -6.09 0.09
CA ILE A 15 35.11 -4.86 0.35
C ILE A 15 33.64 -5.28 0.49
N GLU A 16 33.04 -5.02 1.64
CA GLU A 16 31.60 -5.15 1.79
C GLU A 16 30.94 -4.09 0.90
N ILE A 17 30.13 -4.55 -0.06
CA ILE A 17 29.32 -3.70 -0.92
C ILE A 17 28.18 -3.19 -0.03
N PHE A 18 28.12 -1.87 0.18
CA PHE A 18 26.96 -1.24 0.81
C PHE A 18 25.71 -1.56 0.00
N ALA A 19 24.58 -1.78 0.69
CA ALA A 19 23.28 -1.93 0.04
C ALA A 19 23.04 -0.73 -0.90
N GLN A 20 22.49 -1.02 -2.07
CA GLN A 20 22.02 -0.01 -3.01
C GLN A 20 20.78 0.65 -2.38
N ASP A 21 21.00 1.73 -1.63
CA ASP A 21 19.91 2.47 -1.02
C ASP A 21 19.42 3.50 -2.04
N ILE A 22 18.17 3.34 -2.48
CA ILE A 22 17.47 4.39 -3.21
C ILE A 22 17.23 5.56 -2.26
N PHE A 23 17.41 6.78 -2.75
CA PHE A 23 17.18 7.97 -1.95
C PHE A 23 16.56 9.11 -2.77
N ILE A 24 15.97 10.06 -2.05
CA ILE A 24 15.55 11.34 -2.61
C ILE A 24 16.82 12.16 -2.86
N ASN A 25 17.15 12.39 -4.13
CA ASN A 25 18.35 13.13 -4.52
C ASN A 25 18.11 14.64 -4.50
N GLU A 26 17.02 15.07 -5.12
CA GLU A 26 16.64 16.46 -5.27
C GLU A 26 15.12 16.62 -5.16
N TYR A 27 14.67 17.81 -4.78
CA TYR A 27 13.28 18.19 -4.88
C TYR A 27 13.17 19.70 -5.09
N LEU A 28 12.12 20.13 -5.79
CA LEU A 28 11.83 21.54 -6.04
C LEU A 28 10.41 21.86 -5.61
N ALA A 29 10.31 22.73 -4.60
CA ALA A 29 9.06 23.31 -4.13
C ALA A 29 8.82 24.69 -4.75
N SER A 30 7.55 25.06 -4.94
CA SER A 30 7.16 26.35 -5.53
C SER A 30 7.80 26.62 -6.89
N ASN A 31 7.86 25.61 -7.74
CA ASN A 31 8.40 25.71 -9.08
C ASN A 31 7.59 26.68 -9.94
N VAL A 32 8.28 27.59 -10.62
CA VAL A 32 7.68 28.62 -11.48
C VAL A 32 8.47 28.83 -12.78
N THR A 33 9.53 28.05 -13.01
CA THR A 33 10.45 28.30 -14.14
C THR A 33 11.18 27.08 -14.71
N ASP A 34 11.26 25.95 -14.01
CA ASP A 34 12.12 24.83 -14.43
C ASP A 34 11.31 23.57 -14.72
N TYR A 35 11.72 22.77 -15.71
CA TYR A 35 11.09 21.48 -16.05
C TYR A 35 9.54 21.51 -16.13
N PRO A 36 8.95 22.28 -17.07
CA PRO A 36 7.50 22.37 -17.19
C PRO A 36 6.93 21.04 -17.66
N GLU A 37 5.81 20.63 -17.07
CA GLU A 37 5.04 19.50 -17.59
C GLU A 37 4.43 19.85 -18.95
N MET A 38 3.87 21.06 -19.03
CA MET A 38 3.24 21.60 -20.22
C MET A 38 3.91 22.93 -20.58
N TYR A 39 4.80 22.86 -21.59
CA TYR A 39 5.54 24.02 -22.10
C TYR A 39 4.66 25.18 -22.57
N ASP A 40 3.41 24.90 -22.95
CA ASP A 40 2.56 25.87 -23.64
C ASP A 40 1.87 26.87 -22.69
N PHE A 41 2.01 26.73 -21.36
CA PHE A 41 1.33 27.57 -20.35
C PHE A 41 2.14 27.94 -19.12
N ASP A 42 3.47 27.74 -19.14
CA ASP A 42 4.29 27.93 -17.92
C ASP A 42 3.73 27.09 -16.75
N ASP A 43 3.28 25.86 -17.04
CA ASP A 43 2.77 24.94 -16.03
C ASP A 43 3.95 24.20 -15.39
N TYR A 44 4.42 24.80 -14.29
CA TYR A 44 5.57 24.35 -13.54
C TYR A 44 5.10 23.64 -12.27
N THR A 45 5.25 22.33 -12.30
CA THR A 45 4.89 21.45 -11.19
C THR A 45 6.07 21.31 -10.22
N ASP A 46 5.77 21.24 -8.94
CA ASP A 46 6.74 20.86 -7.91
C ASP A 46 7.15 19.41 -8.12
N TRP A 47 8.38 19.05 -7.76
CA TRP A 47 8.89 17.73 -8.11
C TRP A 47 9.87 17.14 -7.13
N ILE A 48 9.98 15.82 -7.23
CA ILE A 48 10.85 14.97 -6.43
C ILE A 48 11.68 14.12 -7.40
N GLU A 49 12.99 14.09 -7.19
CA GLU A 49 13.91 13.21 -7.91
C GLU A 49 14.36 12.07 -7.00
N LEU A 50 14.13 10.84 -7.43
CA LEU A 50 14.71 9.65 -6.85
C LEU A 50 15.95 9.25 -7.66
N HIS A 51 17.04 8.93 -6.97
CA HIS A 51 18.26 8.47 -7.62
C HIS A 51 18.62 7.06 -7.15
N ASN A 52 18.91 6.22 -8.13
CA ASN A 52 19.48 4.91 -7.91
C ASN A 52 21.02 4.97 -8.09
N PRO A 53 21.81 5.06 -7.01
CA PRO A 53 23.27 5.20 -7.12
C PRO A 53 24.00 3.90 -7.50
N GLY A 54 23.30 2.76 -7.49
CA GLY A 54 23.97 1.47 -7.65
C GLY A 54 24.07 1.02 -9.10
N ALA A 55 24.86 -0.04 -9.30
CA ALA A 55 25.26 -0.56 -10.60
C ALA A 55 24.22 -1.49 -11.27
N THR A 56 23.01 -1.58 -10.71
CA THR A 56 21.94 -2.46 -11.19
C THR A 56 20.59 -1.75 -11.20
N LEU A 57 19.67 -2.21 -12.06
CA LEU A 57 18.26 -1.82 -12.05
C LEU A 57 17.65 -1.99 -10.65
N TYR A 58 16.92 -0.99 -10.17
CA TYR A 58 16.27 -1.01 -8.86
C TYR A 58 14.75 -0.92 -9.01
N SER A 59 14.02 -1.78 -8.29
CA SER A 59 12.56 -1.75 -8.23
C SER A 59 12.08 -0.92 -7.06
N LEU A 60 11.06 -0.09 -7.31
CA LEU A 60 10.38 0.71 -6.31
C LEU A 60 9.10 0.05 -5.79
N ASP A 61 8.91 -1.25 -6.01
CA ASP A 61 7.75 -1.97 -5.48
C ASP A 61 7.74 -1.89 -3.94
N GLY A 62 6.59 -1.51 -3.38
CA GLY A 62 6.42 -1.31 -1.95
C GLY A 62 7.05 -0.02 -1.39
N PHE A 63 7.53 0.89 -2.24
CA PHE A 63 7.95 2.22 -1.81
C PHE A 63 6.79 3.21 -1.72
N PHE A 64 6.93 4.16 -0.81
CA PHE A 64 5.97 5.22 -0.55
C PHE A 64 6.69 6.56 -0.44
N LEU A 65 6.07 7.62 -0.95
CA LEU A 65 6.44 9.01 -0.71
C LEU A 65 5.43 9.67 0.21
N THR A 66 5.92 10.63 1.01
CA THR A 66 5.07 11.46 1.86
C THR A 66 5.68 12.84 2.07
N ASP A 67 4.82 13.85 2.17
CA ASP A 67 5.09 15.21 2.66
C ASP A 67 4.75 15.37 4.16
N ASN A 68 4.40 14.27 4.84
CA ASN A 68 4.07 14.24 6.26
C ASN A 68 4.65 12.96 6.91
N LEU A 69 5.66 13.10 7.75
CA LEU A 69 6.29 11.94 8.43
C LEU A 69 5.37 11.24 9.43
N GLU A 70 4.25 11.86 9.82
CA GLU A 70 3.20 11.19 10.60
C GLU A 70 2.35 10.21 9.75
N ASP A 71 2.44 10.32 8.42
CA ASP A 71 1.79 9.43 7.45
C ASP A 71 2.83 8.86 6.46
N PRO A 72 3.66 7.89 6.88
CA PRO A 72 4.77 7.38 6.06
C PRO A 72 4.34 6.59 4.82
N LEU A 73 3.06 6.19 4.73
CA LEU A 73 2.51 5.37 3.65
C LEU A 73 1.53 6.16 2.76
N LYS A 74 1.65 7.50 2.73
CA LYS A 74 0.71 8.43 2.08
C LYS A 74 0.50 8.18 0.59
N TRP A 75 1.57 8.09 -0.19
CA TRP A 75 1.50 7.85 -1.62
C TRP A 75 2.34 6.65 -2.00
N LYS A 76 1.69 5.58 -2.48
CA LYS A 76 2.39 4.38 -2.95
C LYS A 76 2.98 4.66 -4.34
N VAL A 77 4.28 4.44 -4.50
CA VAL A 77 4.90 4.41 -5.83
C VAL A 77 4.26 3.24 -6.60
N PRO A 78 3.73 3.46 -7.82
CA PRO A 78 3.06 2.38 -8.56
C PRO A 78 3.95 1.15 -8.76
N ASP A 79 3.38 -0.04 -8.54
CA ASP A 79 4.12 -1.29 -8.69
C ASP A 79 4.63 -1.46 -10.14
N GLY A 80 5.79 -2.08 -10.30
CA GLY A 80 6.50 -2.21 -11.57
C GLY A 80 7.32 -0.98 -11.95
N THR A 81 7.39 0.05 -11.10
CA THR A 81 8.26 1.21 -11.32
C THR A 81 9.73 0.81 -11.09
N LEU A 82 10.56 1.13 -12.08
CA LEU A 82 11.96 0.74 -12.13
C LEU A 82 12.84 1.96 -12.37
N ILE A 83 14.01 2.01 -11.73
CA ILE A 83 15.06 2.98 -12.01
C ILE A 83 16.30 2.23 -12.45
N GLU A 84 16.76 2.50 -13.67
CA GLU A 84 17.99 1.92 -14.22
C GLU A 84 19.21 2.18 -13.32
N SER A 85 20.28 1.42 -13.55
CA SER A 85 21.57 1.64 -12.88
C SER A 85 22.04 3.09 -13.03
N GLU A 86 22.47 3.72 -11.94
CA GLU A 86 22.90 5.14 -11.92
C GLU A 86 21.84 6.12 -12.47
N GLY A 87 20.57 5.68 -12.50
CA GLY A 87 19.45 6.38 -13.12
C GLY A 87 18.68 7.26 -12.13
N TYR A 88 17.87 8.15 -12.71
CA TYR A 88 17.06 9.14 -11.99
C TYR A 88 15.60 9.00 -12.41
N LEU A 89 14.68 9.23 -11.47
CA LEU A 89 13.24 9.28 -11.72
C LEU A 89 12.69 10.57 -11.16
N ILE A 90 12.05 11.35 -12.03
CA ILE A 90 11.33 12.57 -11.68
C ILE A 90 9.85 12.25 -11.49
N ILE A 91 9.32 12.65 -10.34
CA ILE A 91 7.93 12.48 -9.91
C ILE A 91 7.36 13.87 -9.62
N TRP A 92 6.22 14.17 -10.21
CA TRP A 92 5.44 15.39 -10.01
C TRP A 92 4.71 15.34 -8.68
N ALA A 93 4.77 16.45 -7.94
CA ALA A 93 4.11 16.61 -6.66
C ALA A 93 3.06 17.73 -6.74
N ASP A 94 1.92 17.41 -7.36
CA ASP A 94 0.89 18.37 -7.73
C ASP A 94 -0.54 17.97 -7.35
N ASP A 95 -0.70 16.89 -6.58
CA ASP A 95 -2.00 16.41 -6.08
C ASP A 95 -2.94 15.81 -7.15
N TYR A 96 -2.40 15.42 -8.33
CA TYR A 96 -3.21 14.78 -9.38
C TYR A 96 -3.37 13.26 -9.23
N ASP A 97 -2.42 12.58 -8.57
CA ASP A 97 -2.42 11.11 -8.39
C ASP A 97 -2.55 10.31 -9.70
N GLU A 98 -1.59 10.54 -10.60
CA GLU A 98 -1.61 10.06 -11.99
C GLU A 98 -0.36 9.29 -12.38
N THR A 99 -0.50 8.45 -13.40
CA THR A 99 0.59 7.64 -13.95
C THR A 99 0.97 8.10 -15.36
N PRO A 100 2.21 7.83 -15.83
CA PRO A 100 2.58 8.10 -17.22
C PRO A 100 1.67 7.36 -18.22
N GLY A 101 1.35 8.02 -19.33
CA GLY A 101 0.61 7.43 -20.45
C GLY A 101 -0.91 7.64 -20.41
N GLN A 102 -1.45 8.35 -19.42
CA GLN A 102 -2.86 8.71 -19.36
C GLN A 102 -3.15 9.86 -20.33
N VAL A 103 -4.25 9.74 -21.09
CA VAL A 103 -4.60 10.69 -22.15
C VAL A 103 -5.81 11.52 -21.73
N TYR A 104 -5.64 12.84 -21.71
CA TYR A 104 -6.68 13.81 -21.39
C TYR A 104 -6.90 14.77 -22.55
N MET A 105 -8.16 15.10 -22.82
CA MET A 105 -8.51 16.15 -23.77
C MET A 105 -8.34 17.52 -23.11
N ARG A 106 -7.60 18.44 -23.75
CA ARG A 106 -7.47 19.81 -23.24
C ARG A 106 -8.79 20.57 -23.36
N PRO A 107 -9.31 21.20 -22.29
CA PRO A 107 -10.57 21.95 -22.34
C PRO A 107 -10.43 23.32 -23.02
N TYR A 108 -9.26 23.65 -23.56
CA TYR A 108 -8.93 24.94 -24.17
C TYR A 108 -8.18 24.75 -25.49
N TRP A 109 -8.18 25.80 -26.32
CA TRP A 109 -7.48 25.82 -27.61
C TRP A 109 -5.99 25.47 -27.44
N PRO A 110 -5.40 24.55 -28.22
CA PRO A 110 -5.90 24.04 -29.51
C PRO A 110 -6.86 22.84 -29.45
N TRP A 111 -7.36 22.44 -28.26
CA TRP A 111 -8.24 21.29 -28.05
C TRP A 111 -7.63 19.97 -28.54
N ASP A 112 -6.32 19.82 -28.34
CA ASP A 112 -5.61 18.57 -28.54
C ASP A 112 -5.62 17.72 -27.27
N ASP A 113 -5.12 16.50 -27.40
CA ASP A 113 -4.91 15.61 -26.27
C ASP A 113 -3.55 15.91 -25.62
N PHE A 114 -3.50 15.81 -24.31
CA PHE A 114 -2.28 15.77 -23.51
C PHE A 114 -2.11 14.35 -22.96
N THR A 115 -0.87 13.87 -22.94
CA THR A 115 -0.52 12.58 -22.34
C THR A 115 0.45 12.83 -21.20
N THR A 116 0.11 12.35 -20.00
CA THR A 116 0.99 12.43 -18.82
C THR A 116 2.31 11.73 -19.12
N ARG A 117 3.42 12.33 -18.69
CA ARG A 117 4.77 11.79 -18.94
C ARG A 117 5.46 11.30 -17.69
N HIS A 118 5.05 11.82 -16.54
CA HIS A 118 5.63 11.54 -15.24
C HIS A 118 4.56 10.95 -14.32
N TYR A 119 5.01 10.38 -13.21
CA TYR A 119 4.12 10.04 -12.11
C TYR A 119 3.75 11.32 -11.36
N HIS A 120 2.54 11.37 -10.83
CA HIS A 120 2.03 12.47 -10.03
C HIS A 120 1.61 11.95 -8.67
N THR A 121 2.06 12.59 -7.59
CA THR A 121 1.65 12.22 -6.24
C THR A 121 0.24 12.72 -5.92
N ASN A 122 -0.40 12.12 -4.91
CA ASN A 122 -1.65 12.58 -4.30
C ASN A 122 -1.44 13.70 -3.25
N PHE A 123 -0.36 14.45 -3.41
CA PHE A 123 0.00 15.57 -2.56
C PHE A 123 0.84 16.56 -3.34
N LYS A 124 0.97 17.77 -2.79
CA LYS A 124 1.76 18.86 -3.36
C LYS A 124 2.75 19.41 -2.35
N ILE A 125 3.95 19.77 -2.82
CA ILE A 125 4.97 20.33 -1.93
C ILE A 125 4.65 21.79 -1.56
N SER A 126 4.55 22.07 -0.27
CA SER A 126 4.32 23.39 0.28
C SER A 126 5.53 24.31 0.15
N LYS A 127 5.31 25.50 -0.43
CA LYS A 127 6.30 26.59 -0.48
C LYS A 127 6.77 27.09 0.90
N ASN A 128 6.03 26.79 1.96
CA ASN A 128 6.36 27.24 3.33
C ASN A 128 7.29 26.27 4.06
N GLY A 129 7.66 25.17 3.41
CA GLY A 129 8.44 24.07 3.98
C GLY A 129 7.55 23.00 4.61
N GLU A 130 7.97 21.75 4.43
CA GLU A 130 7.46 20.55 5.10
C GLU A 130 8.55 19.46 5.08
N GLU A 131 8.23 18.29 5.62
CA GLU A 131 9.13 17.15 5.66
C GLU A 131 8.80 16.17 4.53
N LEU A 132 9.79 15.81 3.72
CA LEU A 132 9.61 14.82 2.65
C LEU A 132 10.28 13.50 3.04
N GLY A 133 9.57 12.39 2.89
CA GLY A 133 10.02 11.05 3.24
C GLY A 133 9.87 10.05 2.10
N LEU A 134 10.83 9.12 2.02
CA LEU A 134 10.77 7.92 1.18
C LEU A 134 10.83 6.70 2.11
N PHE A 135 9.76 5.91 2.10
CA PHE A 135 9.61 4.74 2.96
C PHE A 135 9.46 3.49 2.12
N LYS A 136 9.99 2.36 2.60
CA LYS A 136 9.71 1.05 2.04
C LYS A 136 8.86 0.28 3.04
N ALA A 137 7.66 -0.12 2.63
CA ALA A 137 6.91 -1.10 3.39
C ALA A 137 7.45 -2.48 3.04
N ASP A 138 8.08 -3.15 4.00
CA ASP A 138 8.37 -4.56 3.85
C ASP A 138 7.03 -5.31 3.92
N GLN A 139 6.52 -5.79 2.77
CA GLN A 139 5.33 -6.65 2.71
C GLN A 139 5.62 -8.06 3.27
N ASN A 140 6.14 -8.15 4.49
CA ASN A 140 6.50 -9.41 5.11
C ASN A 140 5.47 -9.93 6.12
N GLU A 141 4.37 -9.21 6.34
CA GLU A 141 3.36 -9.63 7.31
C GLU A 141 2.00 -9.75 6.63
N ASN A 142 1.65 -10.99 6.27
CA ASN A 142 0.24 -11.35 6.13
C ASN A 142 -0.36 -11.34 7.54
N PHE A 143 -1.13 -10.32 7.86
CA PHE A 143 -1.88 -10.28 9.12
C PHE A 143 -3.22 -11.00 8.93
N THR A 144 -3.42 -12.10 9.63
CA THR A 144 -4.73 -12.77 9.67
C THR A 144 -5.60 -12.08 10.71
N LEU A 145 -6.55 -11.25 10.27
CA LEU A 145 -7.48 -10.52 11.15
C LEU A 145 -8.46 -11.46 11.88
N ILE A 146 -8.90 -12.51 11.20
CA ILE A 146 -9.79 -13.55 11.75
C ILE A 146 -9.22 -14.90 11.36
N GLU A 147 -8.81 -15.68 12.36
CA GLU A 147 -8.27 -17.02 12.12
C GLU A 147 -9.36 -17.99 11.62
N GLN A 148 -8.98 -18.96 10.80
CA GLN A 148 -9.85 -20.08 10.50
C GLN A 148 -10.21 -20.79 11.81
N GLY A 149 -11.50 -21.00 12.05
CA GLY A 149 -11.96 -21.56 13.31
C GLY A 149 -12.10 -20.56 14.45
N ALA A 150 -12.02 -19.25 14.19
CA ALA A 150 -12.31 -18.24 15.19
C ALA A 150 -13.69 -18.44 15.83
N LEU A 151 -13.86 -17.97 17.07
CA LEU A 151 -15.12 -18.05 17.81
C LEU A 151 -16.07 -16.94 17.34
N TRP A 152 -17.26 -17.30 16.88
CA TRP A 152 -18.31 -16.39 16.44
C TRP A 152 -19.46 -16.36 17.43
N LYS A 153 -20.11 -15.20 17.56
CA LYS A 153 -21.47 -15.08 18.07
C LYS A 153 -22.45 -15.40 16.95
N TYR A 154 -23.53 -16.10 17.25
CA TYR A 154 -24.57 -16.40 16.28
C TYR A 154 -25.97 -16.37 16.87
N LEU A 155 -26.94 -16.01 16.03
CA LEU A 155 -28.37 -16.04 16.33
C LEU A 155 -29.11 -16.71 15.18
N ASP A 156 -29.75 -17.85 15.51
CA ASP A 156 -30.36 -18.79 14.58
C ASP A 156 -31.84 -19.05 14.90
N ASP A 157 -32.50 -18.10 15.57
CA ASP A 157 -33.90 -18.22 16.01
C ASP A 157 -34.92 -17.65 15.01
N GLY A 158 -34.44 -17.13 13.88
CA GLY A 158 -35.25 -16.54 12.81
C GLY A 158 -35.85 -15.17 13.16
N SER A 159 -35.46 -14.55 14.27
CA SER A 159 -35.86 -13.19 14.62
C SER A 159 -35.20 -12.13 13.72
N ASP A 160 -35.82 -10.97 13.56
CA ASP A 160 -35.27 -9.84 12.81
C ASP A 160 -34.51 -8.89 13.75
N GLN A 161 -33.20 -8.77 13.56
CA GLN A 161 -32.32 -7.92 14.36
C GLN A 161 -32.25 -6.46 13.86
N SER A 162 -33.12 -6.08 12.90
CA SER A 162 -33.15 -4.78 12.23
C SER A 162 -31.84 -4.45 11.51
N SER A 163 -31.57 -3.19 11.17
CA SER A 163 -30.28 -2.76 10.61
C SER A 163 -29.21 -2.44 11.67
N GLY A 164 -29.58 -2.48 12.96
CA GLY A 164 -28.69 -2.10 14.07
C GLY A 164 -27.64 -3.16 14.44
N TRP A 165 -27.85 -4.43 14.08
CA TRP A 165 -26.98 -5.55 14.48
C TRP A 165 -25.54 -5.47 13.97
N THR A 166 -25.26 -4.58 13.01
CA THR A 166 -23.91 -4.36 12.47
C THR A 166 -23.15 -3.24 13.19
N GLN A 167 -23.80 -2.48 14.06
CA GLN A 167 -23.14 -1.38 14.79
C GLN A 167 -22.13 -1.95 15.80
N ILE A 168 -21.03 -1.22 16.03
CA ILE A 168 -19.95 -1.66 16.92
C ILE A 168 -20.42 -1.84 18.37
N ASP A 169 -21.39 -1.03 18.80
CA ASP A 169 -21.98 -0.99 20.14
C ASP A 169 -23.26 -1.82 20.27
N PHE A 170 -23.59 -2.64 19.27
CA PHE A 170 -24.72 -3.56 19.36
C PHE A 170 -24.48 -4.64 20.42
N ASP A 171 -25.47 -4.83 21.28
CA ASP A 171 -25.45 -5.82 22.36
C ASP A 171 -25.84 -7.21 21.83
N ASP A 172 -24.87 -8.12 21.83
CA ASP A 172 -25.00 -9.52 21.41
C ASP A 172 -24.75 -10.51 22.58
N GLU A 173 -24.90 -10.06 23.83
CA GLU A 173 -24.65 -10.88 25.02
C GLU A 173 -25.50 -12.16 25.02
N ASP A 174 -26.76 -12.05 24.60
CA ASP A 174 -27.73 -13.15 24.53
C ASP A 174 -27.53 -14.11 23.33
N TRP A 175 -26.64 -13.77 22.39
CA TRP A 175 -26.36 -14.62 21.24
C TRP A 175 -25.53 -15.83 21.65
N SER A 176 -25.81 -16.97 21.00
CA SER A 176 -25.01 -18.18 21.16
C SER A 176 -23.60 -17.99 20.60
N SER A 177 -22.66 -18.89 20.93
CA SER A 177 -21.29 -18.82 20.43
C SER A 177 -20.78 -20.17 19.96
N GLY A 178 -19.97 -20.17 18.91
CA GLY A 178 -19.41 -21.38 18.31
C GLY A 178 -18.25 -21.06 17.36
N HIS A 179 -17.35 -22.02 17.16
CA HIS A 179 -16.22 -21.85 16.24
C HIS A 179 -16.67 -21.99 14.79
N GLY A 180 -16.07 -21.23 13.88
CA GLY A 180 -16.23 -21.50 12.45
C GLY A 180 -15.63 -22.85 12.06
N GLU A 181 -16.09 -23.54 11.03
CA GLU A 181 -17.17 -23.23 10.10
C GLU A 181 -18.56 -23.37 10.74
N LEU A 182 -19.47 -22.42 10.47
CA LEU A 182 -20.85 -22.42 10.97
C LEU A 182 -21.83 -22.69 9.84
N GLY A 183 -22.80 -23.58 10.04
CA GLY A 183 -23.71 -23.99 8.97
C GLY A 183 -24.74 -25.04 9.40
N TYR A 184 -25.47 -25.63 8.45
CA TYR A 184 -26.65 -26.45 8.71
C TYR A 184 -26.39 -27.95 8.85
N GLY A 185 -25.14 -28.36 9.01
CA GLY A 185 -24.73 -29.74 9.30
C GLY A 185 -24.61 -30.61 8.05
N ASP A 186 -24.03 -30.11 6.96
CA ASP A 186 -23.72 -30.93 5.78
C ASP A 186 -22.41 -31.75 5.91
N GLY A 187 -21.66 -31.52 6.99
CA GLY A 187 -20.63 -32.43 7.49
C GLY A 187 -19.22 -31.85 7.57
N ASP A 188 -19.04 -30.57 7.24
CA ASP A 188 -17.78 -29.84 7.46
C ASP A 188 -17.85 -28.81 8.59
N GLU A 189 -19.04 -28.55 9.14
CA GLU A 189 -19.22 -27.52 10.17
C GLU A 189 -18.65 -27.92 11.53
N GLU A 190 -17.89 -27.00 12.13
CA GLU A 190 -17.47 -27.10 13.52
C GLU A 190 -18.64 -26.72 14.45
N THR A 191 -19.45 -25.75 14.04
CA THR A 191 -20.69 -25.37 14.75
C THR A 191 -21.91 -25.52 13.84
N VAL A 192 -22.75 -26.51 14.15
CA VAL A 192 -24.05 -26.66 13.50
C VAL A 192 -25.05 -25.67 14.10
N VAL A 193 -25.62 -24.80 13.27
CA VAL A 193 -26.70 -23.86 13.64
C VAL A 193 -28.07 -24.45 13.37
N GLY A 194 -29.05 -24.02 14.16
CA GLY A 194 -30.45 -24.36 13.99
C GLY A 194 -31.05 -23.71 12.74
N TYR A 195 -31.95 -24.42 12.08
CA TYR A 195 -32.71 -23.92 10.92
C TYR A 195 -34.19 -23.69 11.24
N GLY A 196 -34.58 -23.77 12.52
CA GLY A 196 -35.98 -23.75 12.93
C GLY A 196 -36.64 -25.13 12.85
N PRO A 197 -37.99 -25.19 12.88
CA PRO A 197 -38.72 -26.44 13.10
C PRO A 197 -38.85 -27.33 11.85
N ASP A 198 -38.65 -26.80 10.65
CA ASP A 198 -38.83 -27.52 9.38
C ASP A 198 -37.59 -27.34 8.48
N GLU A 199 -36.97 -28.46 8.11
CA GLU A 199 -35.79 -28.46 7.24
C GLU A 199 -36.12 -28.04 5.79
N ASN A 200 -37.37 -28.16 5.38
CA ASN A 200 -37.85 -27.73 4.06
C ASN A 200 -38.30 -26.25 4.07
N ASP A 201 -38.41 -25.63 5.24
CA ASP A 201 -38.81 -24.23 5.45
C ASP A 201 -37.93 -23.61 6.55
N LYS A 202 -36.63 -23.55 6.26
CA LYS A 202 -35.62 -23.04 7.19
C LYS A 202 -35.86 -21.57 7.47
N TYR A 203 -35.44 -21.11 8.66
CA TYR A 203 -35.35 -19.67 8.91
C TYR A 203 -34.54 -18.98 7.80
N ILE A 204 -35.11 -17.88 7.29
CA ILE A 204 -34.54 -17.13 6.17
C ILE A 204 -33.25 -16.42 6.60
N THR A 205 -33.15 -16.06 7.87
CA THR A 205 -32.05 -15.30 8.45
C THR A 205 -31.36 -16.07 9.56
N THR A 206 -30.04 -16.06 9.50
CA THR A 206 -29.13 -16.46 10.58
C THR A 206 -28.05 -15.40 10.64
N TYR A 207 -27.78 -14.90 11.84
CA TYR A 207 -26.80 -13.85 12.05
C TYR A 207 -25.51 -14.42 12.63
N PHE A 208 -24.38 -13.92 12.15
CA PHE A 208 -23.05 -14.25 12.65
C PHE A 208 -22.29 -12.96 12.92
N ARG A 209 -21.67 -12.85 14.08
CA ARG A 209 -20.97 -11.65 14.52
C ARG A 209 -19.65 -12.02 15.19
N HIS A 210 -18.59 -11.32 14.80
CA HIS A 210 -17.25 -11.47 15.36
C HIS A 210 -16.62 -10.08 15.43
N ALA A 211 -16.10 -9.73 16.60
CA ALA A 211 -15.37 -8.49 16.80
C ALA A 211 -13.88 -8.76 16.65
N PHE A 212 -13.20 -7.96 15.84
CA PHE A 212 -11.76 -7.98 15.66
C PHE A 212 -11.24 -6.55 15.64
N ASP A 213 -10.02 -6.36 16.12
CA ASP A 213 -9.38 -5.04 16.15
C ASP A 213 -8.60 -4.79 14.87
N VAL A 214 -8.72 -3.58 14.35
CA VAL A 214 -7.92 -3.06 13.24
C VAL A 214 -7.19 -1.84 13.76
N ASN A 215 -5.87 -1.93 13.89
CA ASN A 215 -5.04 -0.86 14.42
C ASN A 215 -4.68 0.18 13.34
N SER A 216 -4.73 -0.21 12.05
CA SER A 216 -4.49 0.69 10.91
C SER A 216 -5.30 0.27 9.69
N ALA A 217 -5.74 1.24 8.89
CA ALA A 217 -6.41 0.98 7.60
C ALA A 217 -5.52 0.18 6.62
N SER A 218 -4.20 0.23 6.79
CA SER A 218 -3.24 -0.58 6.01
C SER A 218 -3.30 -2.08 6.31
N GLU A 219 -3.96 -2.50 7.40
CA GLU A 219 -4.18 -3.91 7.77
C GLU A 219 -5.41 -4.51 7.06
N ILE A 220 -6.23 -3.67 6.42
CA ILE A 220 -7.37 -4.08 5.61
C ILE A 220 -6.97 -3.92 4.14
N GLN A 221 -6.85 -5.04 3.42
CA GLN A 221 -6.48 -5.06 2.00
C GLN A 221 -7.70 -5.33 1.12
#